data_AF-C7R9L1-F1
#
_entry.id   AF-C7R9L1-F1
#
_cell.length_a   1.000
_cell.length_b   1.000
_cell.length_c   1.000
_cell.angle_alpha   90.00
_cell.angle_beta   90.00
_cell.angle_gamma   90.00
#
_symmetry.space_group_name_H-M   'P 1'
#
loop_
_entity.id
_entity.type
_entity.pdbx_description
1 polymer ?
#
loop_
_entity_poly.entity_id
_entity_poly.type
_entity_poly.pdbx_seq_one_letter_code
_entity_poly.pdbx_strand_id
1 'polypeptide(L)'
;MSPTKIKEKIRETNSLWPFYSLLATVLRRFGVIFLGGLVVISGVVIAHQTHQMRQTTIALKQLEDEQTALELQWQKLSLEQSSLAEHSRVETLAEKRLQMKQLDSRNEVLITPSVRGRE
;
A
#
# COMPACT_ATOMS: atom_id res chain seq x y z
N MET A 1 60.34 5.59 52.54
CA MET A 1 58.89 5.32 52.74
C MET A 1 58.77 3.96 53.42
N SER A 2 58.29 3.87 54.66
CA SER A 2 58.33 2.64 55.48
C SER A 2 57.32 1.57 55.01
N PRO A 3 57.67 0.27 55.02
CA PRO A 3 56.79 -0.84 54.62
C PRO A 3 55.50 -0.97 55.47
N THR A 4 55.44 -0.30 56.62
CA THR A 4 54.26 -0.29 57.50
C THR A 4 53.11 0.52 56.92
N LYS A 5 53.38 1.67 56.28
CA LYS A 5 52.35 2.54 55.69
C LYS A 5 51.62 1.90 54.52
N ILE A 6 52.29 1.02 53.77
CA ILE A 6 51.70 0.34 52.62
C ILE A 6 50.67 -0.69 53.09
N LYS A 7 50.96 -1.45 54.15
CA LYS A 7 50.03 -2.46 54.70
C LYS A 7 48.77 -1.82 55.30
N GLU A 8 48.90 -0.65 55.89
CA GLU A 8 47.79 0.11 56.47
C GLU A 8 46.86 0.66 55.37
N LYS A 9 47.43 1.22 54.30
CA LYS A 9 46.65 1.67 53.12
C LYS A 9 45.89 0.53 52.45
N ILE A 10 46.51 -0.65 52.30
CA ILE A 10 45.87 -1.83 51.70
C ILE A 10 44.68 -2.31 52.55
N ARG A 11 44.78 -2.20 53.88
CA ARG A 11 43.68 -2.54 54.81
C ARG A 11 42.48 -1.62 54.65
N GLU A 12 42.69 -0.31 54.50
CA GLU A 12 41.60 0.64 54.21
C GLU A 12 40.96 0.38 52.84
N THR A 13 41.75 0.16 51.79
CA THR A 13 41.22 -0.09 50.44
C THR A 13 40.43 -1.40 50.34
N ASN A 14 40.82 -2.43 51.09
CA ASN A 14 40.12 -3.73 51.10
C ASN A 14 38.75 -3.65 51.79
N SER A 15 38.57 -2.73 52.74
CA SER A 15 37.29 -2.52 53.44
C SER A 15 36.22 -1.84 52.58
N LEU A 16 36.64 -1.09 51.55
CA LEU A 16 35.75 -0.34 50.67
C LEU A 16 35.23 -1.18 49.49
N TRP A 17 35.86 -2.32 49.20
CA TRP A 17 35.47 -3.25 48.14
C TRP A 17 34.00 -3.75 48.19
N PRO A 18 33.43 -4.15 49.36
CA PRO A 18 32.03 -4.57 49.44
C PRO A 18 31.04 -3.43 49.17
N PHE A 19 31.40 -2.18 49.48
CA PHE A 19 30.55 -1.03 49.22
C PHE A 19 30.39 -0.76 47.72
N TYR A 20 31.50 -0.80 46.97
CA TYR A 20 31.45 -0.58 45.52
C TYR A 20 30.74 -1.73 44.78
N SER A 21 30.91 -2.98 45.21
CA SER A 21 30.24 -4.13 44.59
C SER A 21 28.74 -4.17 44.91
N LEU A 22 28.33 -3.80 46.14
CA LEU A 22 26.92 -3.61 46.49
C LEU A 22 26.29 -2.49 45.66
N LEU A 23 26.94 -1.32 45.60
CA LEU A 23 26.47 -0.17 44.83
C LEU A 23 26.35 -0.49 43.34
N ALA A 24 27.34 -1.16 42.75
CA ALA A 24 27.33 -1.57 41.35
C ALA A 24 26.21 -2.60 41.05
N THR A 25 25.95 -3.52 41.98
CA THR A 25 24.87 -4.52 41.84
C THR A 25 23.50 -3.85 41.87
N VAL A 26 23.32 -2.90 42.77
CA VAL A 26 22.10 -2.09 42.87
C VAL A 26 21.88 -1.28 41.59
N LEU A 27 22.92 -0.60 41.11
CA LEU A 27 22.86 0.20 39.88
C LEU A 27 22.54 -0.65 38.64
N ARG A 28 23.15 -1.85 38.53
CA ARG A 28 22.85 -2.81 37.46
C ARG A 28 21.40 -3.29 37.50
N ARG A 29 20.86 -3.58 38.68
CA ARG A 29 19.47 -4.04 38.86
C ARG A 29 18.48 -2.96 38.42
N PHE A 30 18.73 -1.70 38.80
CA PHE A 30 17.90 -0.56 38.36
C PHE A 30 17.96 -0.35 36.84
N GLY A 31 19.15 -0.47 36.24
CA GLY A 31 19.31 -0.33 34.78
C GLY A 31 18.48 -1.36 33.99
N VAL A 32 18.44 -2.62 34.43
CA VAL A 32 17.65 -3.67 33.75
C VAL A 32 16.14 -3.42 33.89
N ILE A 33 15.67 -2.98 35.07
CA ILE A 33 14.27 -2.64 35.28
C ILE A 33 13.86 -1.45 34.41
N PHE A 34 14.70 -0.42 34.36
CA PHE A 34 14.48 0.76 33.53
C PHE A 34 14.41 0.40 32.04
N LEU A 35 15.36 -0.42 31.56
CA LEU A 35 15.37 -0.90 30.17
C LEU A 35 14.12 -1.73 29.86
N GLY A 36 13.70 -2.61 30.77
CA GLY A 36 12.46 -3.38 30.64
C GLY A 36 11.23 -2.48 30.52
N GLY A 37 11.14 -1.44 31.35
CA GLY A 37 10.10 -0.43 31.26
C GLY A 37 10.09 0.29 29.90
N LEU A 38 11.26 0.68 29.40
CA LEU A 38 11.41 1.32 28.09
C LEU A 38 10.90 0.43 26.95
N VAL A 39 11.21 -0.87 27.01
CA VAL A 39 10.77 -1.85 26.00
C VAL A 39 9.26 -2.01 26.01
N VAL A 40 8.64 -2.09 27.19
CA VAL A 40 7.17 -2.18 27.32
C VAL A 40 6.51 -0.92 26.77
N ILE A 41 7.01 0.26 27.13
CA ILE A 41 6.50 1.55 26.62
C ILE A 41 6.61 1.60 25.09
N SER A 42 7.76 1.20 24.54
CA SER A 42 7.97 1.12 23.09
C SER A 42 6.94 0.21 22.40
N GLY A 43 6.67 -0.97 22.96
CA GLY A 43 5.65 -1.88 22.45
C GLY A 43 4.25 -1.28 22.44
N VAL A 44 3.87 -0.60 23.53
CA VAL A 44 2.58 0.11 23.64
C VAL A 44 2.47 1.24 22.62
N VAL A 45 3.54 2.02 22.43
CA VAL A 45 3.59 3.11 21.43
C VAL A 45 3.41 2.56 20.02
N ILE A 46 4.07 1.47 19.66
CA ILE A 46 3.91 0.82 18.35
C ILE A 46 2.47 0.35 18.16
N ALA A 47 1.88 -0.33 19.15
CA ALA A 47 0.49 -0.80 19.08
C ALA A 47 -0.50 0.36 18.91
N HIS A 48 -0.29 1.46 19.65
CA HIS A 48 -1.07 2.68 19.52
C HIS A 48 -0.92 3.28 18.12
N GLN A 49 0.30 3.34 17.59
CA GLN A 49 0.55 3.85 16.25
C GLN A 49 -0.16 2.99 15.20
N THR A 50 -0.13 1.66 15.31
CA THR A 50 -0.88 0.76 14.41
C THR A 50 -2.38 1.01 14.46
N HIS A 51 -2.96 1.27 15.64
CA HIS A 51 -4.39 1.58 15.76
C HIS A 51 -4.74 2.90 15.04
N GLN A 52 -3.92 3.94 15.23
CA GLN A 52 -4.11 5.22 14.57
C GLN A 52 -3.94 5.12 13.05
N MET A 53 -2.95 4.33 12.59
CA MET A 53 -2.74 4.05 11.17
C MET A 53 -3.95 3.40 10.53
N ARG A 54 -4.64 2.50 11.24
CA ARG A 54 -5.84 1.86 10.69
C ARG A 54 -6.95 2.88 10.40
N GLN A 55 -7.13 3.90 11.24
CA GLN A 55 -8.17 4.90 11.04
C GLN A 55 -7.83 5.88 9.92
N THR A 56 -6.57 6.34 9.84
CA THR A 56 -6.14 7.28 8.80
C THR A 56 -6.10 6.63 7.41
N THR A 57 -5.72 5.35 7.32
CA THR A 57 -5.72 4.60 6.05
C THR A 57 -7.13 4.39 5.49
N ILE A 58 -8.15 4.25 6.33
CA ILE A 58 -9.53 4.05 5.85
C ILE A 58 -10.03 5.29 5.09
N ALA A 59 -9.79 6.49 5.61
CA ALA A 59 -10.20 7.73 4.96
C ALA A 59 -9.48 7.94 3.62
N LEU A 60 -8.17 7.67 3.57
CA LEU A 60 -7.40 7.74 2.32
C LEU A 60 -7.92 6.73 1.28
N LYS A 61 -8.15 5.49 1.72
CA LYS A 61 -8.60 4.40 0.86
C LYS A 61 -9.97 4.66 0.24
N GLN A 62 -10.87 5.34 0.94
CA GLN A 62 -12.17 5.75 0.39
C GLN A 62 -12.03 6.69 -0.81
N LEU A 63 -11.16 7.70 -0.72
CA LEU A 63 -10.93 8.62 -1.84
C LEU A 63 -10.25 7.92 -3.03
N GLU A 64 -9.32 6.99 -2.76
CA GLU A 64 -8.68 6.17 -3.80
C GLU A 64 -9.71 5.26 -4.50
N ASP A 65 -10.62 4.66 -3.75
CA ASP A 65 -11.68 3.81 -4.30
C ASP A 65 -12.63 4.61 -5.19
N GLU A 66 -13.00 5.84 -4.79
CA GLU A 66 -13.83 6.74 -5.62
C GLU A 66 -13.13 7.13 -6.93
N GLN A 67 -11.84 7.50 -6.86
CA GLN A 67 -11.06 7.82 -8.06
C GLN A 67 -11.01 6.62 -9.01
N THR A 68 -10.74 5.43 -8.48
CA THR A 68 -10.67 4.19 -9.26
C THR A 68 -12.01 3.88 -9.93
N ALA A 69 -13.13 4.06 -9.21
CA ALA A 69 -14.45 3.85 -9.77
C ALA A 69 -14.74 4.79 -10.95
N LEU A 70 -14.32 6.06 -10.85
CA LEU A 70 -14.49 7.05 -11.91
C LEU A 70 -13.62 6.73 -13.14
N GLU A 71 -12.38 6.29 -12.92
CA GLU A 71 -11.47 5.91 -14.00
C GLU A 71 -11.99 4.70 -14.79
N LEU A 72 -12.55 3.71 -14.10
CA LEU A 72 -13.21 2.56 -14.75
C LEU A 72 -14.40 3.00 -15.61
N GLN A 73 -15.22 3.92 -15.11
CA GLN A 73 -16.36 4.46 -15.87
C GLN A 73 -15.88 5.20 -17.12
N TRP A 74 -14.81 5.99 -17.00
CA TRP A 74 -14.25 6.71 -18.14
C TRP A 74 -13.64 5.77 -19.17
N GLN A 75 -12.89 4.75 -18.76
CA GLN A 75 -12.36 3.73 -19.66
C GLN A 75 -13.48 3.02 -20.42
N LYS A 76 -14.56 2.64 -19.71
CA LYS A 76 -15.75 2.05 -20.33
C LYS A 76 -16.36 2.98 -21.39
N LEU A 77 -16.57 4.24 -21.05
CA LEU A 77 -17.13 5.23 -21.97
C LEU A 77 -16.24 5.42 -23.21
N SER A 78 -14.92 5.48 -23.01
CA SER A 78 -13.97 5.62 -24.12
C SER A 78 -13.99 4.41 -25.05
N LEU A 79 -14.18 3.20 -24.52
CA LEU A 79 -14.35 1.98 -25.32
C LEU A 79 -15.67 1.99 -26.10
N GLU A 80 -16.76 2.43 -25.48
CA GLU A 80 -18.06 2.61 -26.15
C GLU A 80 -17.95 3.61 -27.31
N GLN A 81 -17.30 4.76 -27.08
CA GLN A 81 -17.06 5.76 -28.12
C GLN A 81 -16.14 5.26 -29.23
N SER A 82 -15.10 4.51 -28.89
CA SER A 82 -14.18 3.94 -29.88
C SER A 82 -14.89 2.91 -30.77
N SER A 83 -15.79 2.11 -30.19
CA SER A 83 -16.65 1.18 -30.94
C SER A 83 -17.61 1.93 -31.88
N LEU A 84 -18.22 3.03 -31.42
CA LEU A 84 -19.08 3.89 -32.24
C LEU A 84 -18.29 4.62 -33.35
N ALA A 85 -17.07 5.08 -33.05
CA ALA A 85 -16.20 5.76 -33.99
C ALA A 85 -15.68 4.80 -35.08
N GLU A 86 -15.35 3.55 -34.74
CA GLU A 86 -15.03 2.52 -35.74
C GLU A 86 -16.24 2.24 -36.64
N HIS A 87 -17.46 2.13 -36.10
CA HIS A 87 -18.66 1.98 -36.92
C HIS A 87 -18.87 3.16 -37.88
N SER A 88 -18.78 4.40 -37.38
CA SER A 88 -18.89 5.61 -38.20
C SER A 88 -17.78 5.71 -39.26
N ARG A 89 -16.55 5.28 -38.91
CA ARG A 89 -15.43 5.26 -39.86
C ARG A 89 -15.62 4.21 -40.94
N VAL A 90 -16.16 3.03 -40.60
CA VAL A 90 -16.50 1.98 -41.58
C VAL A 90 -17.59 2.46 -42.53
N GLU A 91 -18.64 3.11 -42.04
CA GLU A 91 -19.73 3.65 -42.87
C GLU A 91 -19.22 4.74 -43.83
N THR A 92 -18.42 5.67 -43.32
CA THR A 92 -17.80 6.72 -44.15
C THR A 92 -16.85 6.13 -45.20
N LEU A 93 -16.09 5.08 -44.84
CA LEU A 93 -15.18 4.41 -45.77
C LEU A 93 -15.96 3.62 -46.83
N ALA A 94 -17.08 2.99 -46.47
CA ALA A 94 -17.96 2.28 -47.39
C ALA A 94 -18.64 3.24 -48.38
N GLU A 95 -19.14 4.39 -47.92
CA GLU A 95 -19.67 5.45 -48.81
C GLU A 95 -18.61 5.93 -49.80
N LYS A 96 -17.41 6.29 -49.31
CA LYS A 96 -16.39 6.93 -50.15
C LYS A 96 -15.63 5.98 -51.07
N ARG A 97 -15.29 4.78 -50.61
CA ARG A 97 -14.49 3.81 -51.39
C ARG A 97 -15.36 2.86 -52.22
N LEU A 98 -16.55 2.52 -51.74
CA LEU A 98 -17.42 1.54 -52.40
C LEU A 98 -18.65 2.21 -53.08
N GLN A 99 -18.78 3.55 -53.03
CA GLN A 99 -19.95 4.28 -53.55
C GLN A 99 -21.28 3.72 -53.00
N MET A 100 -21.27 3.15 -51.79
CA MET A 100 -22.49 2.63 -51.17
C MET A 100 -23.39 3.82 -50.79
N LYS A 101 -24.50 3.98 -51.50
CA LYS A 101 -25.53 4.96 -51.18
C LYS A 101 -26.58 4.30 -50.29
N GLN A 102 -26.99 4.95 -49.20
CA GLN A 102 -28.12 4.47 -48.39
C GLN A 102 -29.37 4.43 -49.28
N LEU A 103 -29.91 3.23 -49.51
CA LEU A 103 -31.05 3.00 -50.41
C LEU A 103 -32.32 3.55 -49.74
N ASP A 104 -32.97 4.53 -50.39
CA ASP A 104 -34.29 5.01 -50.02
C ASP A 104 -35.35 3.94 -50.35
N SER A 105 -36.44 3.88 -49.58
CA SER A 105 -37.42 2.79 -49.51
C SER A 105 -38.13 2.43 -50.83
N ARG A 106 -37.84 3.15 -51.92
CA ARG A 106 -38.35 2.85 -53.28
C ARG A 106 -37.43 1.96 -54.12
N ASN A 107 -36.19 1.72 -53.70
CA ASN A 107 -35.17 1.06 -54.53
C ASN A 107 -34.55 -0.18 -53.88
N GLU A 108 -35.22 -0.76 -52.90
CA GLU A 108 -34.77 -1.97 -52.20
C GLU A 108 -35.08 -3.23 -53.02
N VAL A 109 -34.05 -3.93 -53.49
CA VAL A 109 -34.20 -5.26 -54.12
C VAL A 109 -33.65 -6.29 -53.15
N LEU A 110 -34.57 -7.00 -52.48
CA LEU A 110 -34.23 -8.05 -51.53
C LEU A 110 -33.84 -9.32 -52.31
N ILE A 111 -32.55 -9.62 -52.37
CA ILE A 111 -32.05 -10.87 -52.95
C ILE A 111 -32.05 -11.91 -51.83
N THR A 112 -33.17 -12.61 -51.65
CA THR A 112 -33.21 -13.82 -50.81
C THR A 112 -32.33 -14.90 -51.45
N PRO A 113 -31.32 -15.44 -50.74
CA PRO A 113 -30.52 -16.52 -51.29
C PRO A 113 -31.43 -17.73 -51.52
N SER A 114 -31.52 -18.17 -52.77
CA SER A 114 -32.24 -19.37 -53.14
C SER A 114 -31.58 -20.56 -52.44
N VAL A 115 -32.24 -21.07 -51.41
CA VAL A 115 -31.85 -22.30 -50.71
C VAL A 115 -31.72 -23.38 -51.77
N ARG A 116 -30.50 -23.84 -51.97
CA ARG A 116 -30.15 -24.91 -52.90
C ARG A 116 -30.91 -26.16 -52.49
N GLY A 117 -31.93 -26.53 -53.27
CA GLY A 117 -32.62 -27.80 -53.14
C GLY A 117 -31.60 -28.93 -53.17
N ARG A 118 -31.56 -29.72 -52.10
CA ARG A 118 -30.90 -31.03 -52.07
C ARG A 118 -31.90 -32.04 -52.63
N GLU A 119 -31.61 -32.57 -53.81
CA GLU A 119 -31.95 -33.97 -54.12
C GLU A 119 -30.84 -34.87 -53.57
#